data_AF-A0A8H7ZVU7-F1
#
_entry.id   AF-A0A8H7ZVU7-F1
#
_cell.length_a   1.000
_cell.length_b   1.000
_cell.length_c   1.000
_cell.angle_alpha   90.00
_cell.angle_beta   90.00
_cell.angle_gamma   90.00
#
_symmetry.space_group_name_H-M   'P 1'
#
loop_
_entity.id
_entity.type
_entity.pdbx_description
1 polymer ?
#
loop_
_entity_poly.entity_id
_entity_poly.type
_entity_poly.pdbx_seq_one_letter_code
_entity_poly.pdbx_strand_id
1 'polypeptide(L)'
;MNIANPVGSEITSVAFSVYRPDEVRRTSVRRIVNPQLLDNLGHPAKGGLYDPALGPYSKHHLWVLLSGAQFKFLKANAARPF
;
A
#
# COMPACT_ATOMS: atom_id res chain seq x y z
N MET A 1 17.08 14.10 12.42
CA MET A 1 18.22 14.28 11.49
C MET A 1 19.42 13.57 12.08
N ASN A 2 19.89 12.49 11.43
CA ASN A 2 21.06 11.74 11.90
C ASN A 2 22.28 12.20 11.11
N ILE A 3 23.20 12.92 11.76
CA ILE A 3 24.39 13.50 11.12
C ILE A 3 25.37 12.44 10.59
N ALA A 4 25.30 11.21 11.10
CA ALA A 4 26.14 10.10 10.62
C ALA A 4 25.64 9.52 9.29
N ASN A 5 24.41 9.85 8.86
CA ASN A 5 23.79 9.33 7.65
C ASN A 5 23.26 10.49 6.79
N PRO A 6 24.14 11.25 6.10
CA PRO A 6 23.71 12.34 5.25
C PRO A 6 22.98 11.83 3.99
N VAL A 7 21.96 12.58 3.55
CA VAL A 7 21.27 12.37 2.28
C VAL A 7 21.74 13.46 1.32
N GLY A 8 22.37 13.06 0.20
CA GLY A 8 22.91 14.01 -0.79
C GLY A 8 21.90 14.44 -1.87
N SER A 9 20.70 13.87 -1.87
CA SER A 9 19.64 14.23 -2.83
C SER A 9 18.81 15.39 -2.30
N GLU A 10 18.53 16.36 -3.19
CA GLU A 10 17.64 17.48 -2.92
C GLU A 10 16.46 17.52 -3.91
N ILE A 11 15.33 18.06 -3.48
CA ILE A 11 14.17 18.29 -4.34
C ILE A 11 14.38 19.62 -5.06
N THR A 12 14.58 19.59 -6.38
CA THR A 12 14.86 20.79 -7.18
C THR A 12 13.61 21.46 -7.75
N SER A 13 12.52 20.71 -7.92
CA SER A 13 11.26 21.22 -8.49
C SER A 13 10.08 20.29 -8.17
N VAL A 14 8.85 20.78 -8.41
CA VAL A 14 7.59 20.04 -8.24
C VAL A 14 6.73 20.22 -9.48
N ALA A 15 6.11 19.14 -9.94
CA ALA A 15 5.14 19.16 -11.05
C ALA A 15 3.75 18.76 -10.55
N PHE A 16 2.73 19.46 -11.04
CA PHE A 16 1.32 19.18 -10.75
C PHE A 16 0.69 18.46 -11.94
N SER A 17 -0.08 17.41 -11.65
CA SER A 17 -0.82 16.64 -12.65
C SER A 17 -2.02 15.96 -11.99
N VAL A 18 -2.89 15.37 -12.81
CA VAL A 18 -4.06 14.62 -12.35
C VAL A 18 -3.80 13.13 -12.58
N TYR A 19 -4.10 12.30 -11.59
CA TYR A 19 -4.03 10.85 -11.73
C TYR A 19 -5.07 10.32 -12.72
N ARG A 20 -4.60 9.53 -13.69
CA ARG A 20 -5.47 8.79 -14.60
C ARG A 20 -5.96 7.49 -13.94
N PRO A 21 -7.13 6.95 -14.33
CA PRO A 21 -7.66 5.73 -13.72
C PRO A 21 -6.72 4.52 -13.81
N ASP A 22 -5.94 4.40 -14.89
CA ASP A 22 -4.93 3.35 -15.07
C ASP A 22 -3.73 3.52 -14.12
N GLU A 23 -3.29 4.75 -13.87
CA GLU A 23 -2.22 5.05 -12.92
C GLU A 23 -2.66 4.73 -11.48
N VAL A 24 -3.89 5.09 -11.10
CA VAL A 24 -4.45 4.74 -9.79
C VAL A 24 -4.49 3.22 -9.62
N ARG A 25 -4.94 2.47 -10.64
CA ARG A 25 -5.01 1.00 -10.58
C ARG A 25 -3.63 0.37 -10.49
N ARG A 26 -2.63 0.91 -11.20
CA ARG A 26 -1.26 0.41 -11.20
C ARG A 26 -0.55 0.65 -9.87
N THR A 27 -0.77 1.82 -9.26
CA THR A 27 -0.12 2.20 -7.99
C THR A 27 -0.87 1.66 -6.77
N SER A 28 -2.17 1.37 -6.90
CA SER A 28 -2.97 0.82 -5.80
C SER A 28 -2.55 -0.60 -5.44
N VAL A 29 -2.47 -0.86 -4.14
CA VAL A 29 -2.15 -2.19 -3.59
C VAL A 29 -3.39 -3.03 -3.28
N ARG A 30 -4.56 -2.39 -3.25
CA ARG A 30 -5.83 -3.03 -2.93
C ARG A 30 -7.03 -2.19 -3.39
N ARG A 31 -8.02 -2.86 -4.00
CA ARG A 31 -9.33 -2.26 -4.27
C ARG A 31 -10.21 -2.36 -3.01
N ILE A 32 -10.73 -1.23 -2.55
CA ILE A 32 -11.71 -1.16 -1.46
C ILE A 32 -13.09 -1.46 -2.04
N VAL A 33 -13.77 -2.44 -1.47
CA VAL A 33 -15.10 -2.91 -1.93
C VAL A 33 -16.09 -3.09 -0.77
N ASN A 34 -15.60 -3.12 0.46
CA ASN A 34 -16.41 -3.31 1.65
C ASN A 34 -16.48 -1.99 2.45
N PRO A 35 -17.67 -1.42 2.68
CA PRO A 35 -17.81 -0.20 3.48
C PRO A 35 -17.68 -0.46 4.99
N GLN A 36 -17.82 -1.72 5.44
CA GLN A 36 -17.61 -2.07 6.84
C GLN A 36 -16.13 -1.97 7.19
N LEU A 37 -15.82 -1.33 8.32
CA LEU A 37 -14.44 -1.11 8.75
C LEU A 37 -13.87 -2.34 9.46
N LEU A 38 -14.65 -2.88 10.41
CA LEU A 38 -14.27 -3.99 11.27
C LEU A 38 -15.34 -5.09 11.20
N ASP A 39 -14.94 -6.32 11.49
CA ASP A 39 -15.83 -7.44 11.74
C ASP A 39 -16.30 -7.49 13.20
N ASN A 40 -17.13 -8.47 13.53
CA ASN A 40 -17.69 -8.65 14.87
C ASN A 40 -16.64 -8.97 15.95
N LEU A 41 -15.42 -9.35 15.56
CA LEU A 41 -14.30 -9.64 16.46
C LEU A 41 -13.36 -8.42 16.61
N GLY A 42 -13.66 -7.31 15.92
CA GLY A 42 -12.84 -6.10 15.93
C GLY A 42 -11.62 -6.17 15.00
N HIS A 43 -11.54 -7.16 14.11
CA HIS A 43 -10.51 -7.22 13.08
C HIS A 43 -10.95 -6.43 11.83
N PRO A 44 -10.02 -5.92 11.00
CA PRO A 44 -10.36 -5.29 9.75
C PRO A 44 -11.21 -6.18 8.86
N ALA A 45 -12.32 -5.62 8.39
CA ALA A 45 -13.15 -6.31 7.43
C ALA A 45 -12.36 -6.52 6.13
N LYS A 46 -12.41 -7.73 5.58
CA LYS A 46 -11.72 -8.08 4.33
C LYS A 46 -12.17 -7.17 3.19
N GLY A 47 -11.22 -6.56 2.48
CA GLY A 47 -11.50 -5.61 1.40
C GLY A 47 -12.11 -4.27 1.86
N GLY A 48 -12.06 -4.00 3.17
CA GLY A 48 -12.45 -2.74 3.77
C GLY A 48 -11.30 -1.74 3.86
N LEU A 49 -11.56 -0.59 4.49
CA LEU A 49 -10.60 0.51 4.55
C LEU A 49 -9.36 0.22 5.41
N TYR A 50 -9.47 -0.70 6.38
CA TYR A 50 -8.35 -1.15 7.22
C TYR A 50 -7.67 -2.42 6.68
N ASP A 51 -7.81 -2.72 5.40
CA ASP A 51 -7.18 -3.90 4.78
C ASP A 51 -5.65 -3.89 5.07
N PRO A 52 -5.10 -4.99 5.62
CA PRO A 52 -3.67 -5.17 5.90
C PRO A 52 -2.71 -4.81 4.76
N ALA A 53 -3.15 -4.85 3.50
CA ALA A 53 -2.33 -4.46 2.35
C ALA A 53 -2.06 -2.94 2.32
N LEU A 54 -2.90 -2.11 2.93
CA LEU A 54 -2.78 -0.65 2.94
C LEU A 54 -1.82 -0.13 4.02
N GLY A 55 -1.55 -0.94 5.04
CA GLY A 55 -0.67 -0.54 6.15
C GLY A 55 -0.84 -1.45 7.36
N PRO A 56 0.11 -1.40 8.31
CA PRO A 56 -0.14 -1.93 9.64
C PRO A 56 -1.18 -1.05 10.34
N TYR A 57 -2.34 -1.62 10.71
CA TYR A 57 -3.41 -0.89 11.41
C TYR A 57 -3.31 -0.99 12.95
N SER A 58 -2.45 -1.87 13.48
CA SER A 58 -2.22 -2.06 14.92
C SER A 58 -0.76 -2.37 15.21
N LYS A 59 -0.31 -2.15 16.46
CA LYS A 59 1.09 -2.32 16.88
C LYS A 59 1.65 -3.73 16.65
N HIS A 60 0.78 -4.75 16.68
CA HIS A 60 1.18 -6.15 16.59
C HIS A 60 1.01 -6.72 15.18
N HIS A 61 0.57 -5.90 14.23
CA HIS A 61 0.25 -6.35 12.89
C HIS A 61 1.30 -5.87 11.89
N LEU A 62 1.91 -6.83 11.20
CA LEU A 62 2.91 -6.55 10.18
C LEU A 62 2.24 -6.08 8.89
N TRP A 63 2.89 -5.15 8.19
CA TRP A 63 2.41 -4.72 6.89
C TRP A 63 2.56 -5.86 5.88
N VAL A 64 1.43 -6.32 5.30
CA VAL A 64 1.42 -7.54 4.48
C VAL A 64 2.35 -7.44 3.26
N LEU A 65 2.49 -6.26 2.65
CA LEU A 65 3.39 -6.06 1.51
C LEU A 65 4.87 -6.22 1.86
N LEU A 66 5.27 -5.83 3.08
CA LEU A 66 6.65 -5.95 3.55
C LEU A 66 6.92 -7.29 4.25
N SER A 67 5.89 -8.06 4.59
CA SER A 67 6.01 -9.37 5.25
C SER A 67 6.52 -10.51 4.34
N GLY A 68 6.95 -10.20 3.11
CA GLY A 68 7.52 -11.18 2.16
C GLY A 68 6.50 -12.08 1.44
N ALA A 69 5.31 -12.31 2.02
CA ALA A 69 4.27 -13.16 1.44
C ALA A 69 3.73 -12.62 0.10
N GLN A 70 3.62 -11.30 -0.06
CA GLN A 70 3.09 -10.67 -1.27
C GLN A 70 4.16 -10.29 -2.30
N PHE A 71 5.46 -10.35 -1.97
CA PHE A 71 6.53 -10.12 -2.97
C PHE A 71 6.49 -11.16 -4.10
N LYS A 72 6.09 -12.40 -3.77
CA LYS A 72 5.78 -13.45 -4.76
C LYS A 72 4.49 -13.15 -5.54
N PHE A 73 3.47 -12.59 -4.90
CA PHE A 73 2.18 -12.27 -5.54
C PHE A 73 2.27 -11.04 -6.47
N LEU A 74 3.06 -10.02 -6.11
CA LEU A 74 3.33 -8.84 -6.94
C LEU A 74 4.17 -9.24 -8.17
N LYS A 75 5.22 -10.07 -8.00
CA LYS A 75 5.97 -10.64 -9.13
C LYS A 75 5.10 -11.54 -10.03
N ALA A 76 4.20 -12.34 -9.46
CA ALA A 76 3.32 -13.23 -10.22
C ALA A 76 2.23 -12.48 -11.02
N ASN A 77 1.80 -11.30 -10.56
CA ASN A 77 0.75 -10.51 -11.23
C ASN A 77 1.29 -9.31 -12.04
N ALA A 78 2.56 -8.94 -11.90
CA ALA A 78 3.21 -7.96 -12.77
C ALA A 78 3.33 -8.41 -14.25
N ALA A 79 3.16 -9.71 -14.53
CA ALA A 79 3.25 -10.30 -15.86
C ALA A 79 1.88 -10.60 -16.51
N ARG A 80 0.76 -10.22 -15.86
CA ARG A 80 -0.57 -10.36 -16.48
C ARG A 80 -1.03 -9.00 -16.96
N PRO A 81 -1.13 -8.75 -18.28
CA PRO A 81 -2.03 -7.70 -18.73
C PRO A 81 -3.44 -8.09 -18.25
N PHE A 82 -4.21 -7.11 -17.82
CA PHE A 82 -5.66 -7.31 -17.64
C PHE A 82 -6.27 -7.72 -18.98
#